data_AF-A0A355UFQ3-F1
#
_entry.id   AF-A0A355UFQ3-F1
#
_cell.length_a   1.000
_cell.length_b   1.000
_cell.length_c   1.000
_cell.angle_alpha   90.00
_cell.angle_beta   90.00
_cell.angle_gamma   90.00
#
_symmetry.space_group_name_H-M   'P 1'
#
loop_
_entity.id
_entity.type
_entity.pdbx_description
1 polymer ?
#
loop_
_entity_poly.entity_id
_entity_poly.type
_entity_poly.pdbx_seq_one_letter_code
_entity_poly.pdbx_strand_id
1 'polypeptide(L)'
;FILQLVNNVGGFTVVGNNVTAPTLKIKATNEGFESIQGFDPGILVKFDSEEGDKYNTAWGNVRTVTHKSTTNDYYWDGMNIKVLKVEEPKSSNGVSKIIYYANHNWGIVGVEFVFETGNSLKFPVELTPSSK
;
A
#
# COMPACT_ATOMS: atom_id res chain seq x y z
N PHE A 1 -7.48 -19.75 4.04
CA PHE A 1 -6.02 -19.78 4.32
C PHE A 1 -5.36 -18.45 3.99
N ILE A 2 -5.30 -18.01 2.73
CA ILE A 2 -4.62 -16.76 2.31
C ILE A 2 -5.15 -15.51 3.06
N LEU A 3 -6.47 -15.38 3.22
CA LEU A 3 -7.07 -14.26 3.96
C LEU A 3 -6.66 -14.22 5.45
N GLN A 4 -6.44 -15.37 6.08
CA GLN A 4 -5.99 -15.41 7.48
C GLN A 4 -4.54 -14.92 7.65
N LEU A 5 -3.70 -15.02 6.61
CA LEU A 5 -2.34 -14.49 6.64
C LEU A 5 -2.35 -12.95 6.67
N VAL A 6 -3.26 -12.31 5.92
CA VAL A 6 -3.41 -10.84 5.90
C VAL A 6 -3.81 -10.29 7.27
N ASN A 7 -4.64 -11.02 8.02
CA ASN A 7 -5.01 -10.64 9.40
C ASN A 7 -3.81 -10.52 10.34
N ASN A 8 -2.74 -11.28 10.08
CA ASN A 8 -1.54 -11.31 10.91
C ASN A 8 -0.52 -10.21 10.53
N VAL A 9 -0.72 -9.48 9.44
CA VAL A 9 0.17 -8.38 9.02
C VAL A 9 0.00 -7.14 9.91
N GLY A 10 -1.08 -7.10 10.70
CA GLY A 10 -1.44 -5.96 11.54
C GLY A 10 -2.16 -4.87 10.72
N GLY A 11 -3.16 -4.22 11.32
CA GLY A 11 -3.91 -3.14 10.66
C GLY A 11 -5.13 -3.59 9.83
N PHE A 12 -5.28 -4.90 9.59
CA PHE A 12 -6.39 -5.48 8.84
C PHE A 12 -7.21 -6.42 9.71
N THR A 13 -8.52 -6.47 9.44
CA THR A 13 -9.49 -7.37 10.05
C THR A 13 -10.16 -8.14 8.93
N VAL A 14 -10.17 -9.47 9.05
CA VAL A 14 -10.81 -10.33 8.06
C VAL A 14 -12.12 -10.87 8.64
N VAL A 15 -13.24 -10.55 8.00
CA VAL A 15 -14.58 -11.03 8.35
C VAL A 15 -15.15 -11.79 7.15
N GLY A 16 -15.14 -13.12 7.24
CA GLY A 16 -15.50 -14.00 6.12
C GLY A 16 -14.54 -13.84 4.95
N ASN A 17 -15.05 -13.39 3.80
CA ASN A 17 -14.25 -13.09 2.60
C ASN A 17 -13.89 -11.61 2.46
N ASN A 18 -14.25 -10.78 3.44
CA ASN A 18 -13.98 -9.34 3.41
C ASN A 18 -12.76 -9.01 4.25
N VAL A 19 -11.89 -8.14 3.74
CA VAL A 19 -10.74 -7.59 4.45
C VAL A 19 -10.96 -6.10 4.64
N THR A 20 -11.07 -5.67 5.90
CA THR A 20 -11.22 -4.26 6.28
C THR A 20 -9.95 -3.80 6.98
N ALA A 21 -9.60 -2.52 6.86
CA ALA A 21 -8.42 -1.95 7.51
C ALA A 21 -8.82 -0.88 8.54
N PRO A 22 -9.51 -1.25 9.64
CA PRO A 22 -10.20 -0.29 10.50
C PRO A 22 -9.26 0.66 11.25
N THR A 23 -7.99 0.31 11.39
CA THR A 23 -6.98 1.13 12.11
C THR A 23 -5.98 1.79 11.17
N LEU A 24 -6.16 1.66 9.86
CA LEU A 24 -5.30 2.31 8.88
C LEU A 24 -5.52 3.83 8.94
N LYS A 25 -4.47 4.56 9.30
CA LYS A 25 -4.43 6.02 9.26
C LYS A 25 -3.27 6.47 8.39
N ILE A 26 -3.62 7.09 7.27
CA ILE A 26 -2.67 7.69 6.34
C ILE A 26 -2.87 9.20 6.38
N LYS A 27 -1.77 9.93 6.49
CA LYS A 27 -1.74 11.39 6.42
C LYS A 27 -1.27 11.80 5.03
N ALA A 28 -2.08 12.59 4.33
CA ALA A 28 -1.65 13.31 3.15
C ALA A 28 -0.83 14.53 3.57
N THR A 29 0.33 14.71 2.93
CA THR A 29 1.17 15.89 3.07
C THR A 29 1.41 16.50 1.69
N ASN A 30 2.02 17.68 1.65
CA ASN A 30 2.40 18.30 0.38
C ASN A 30 3.50 17.51 -0.36
N GLU A 31 4.25 16.68 0.37
CA GLU A 31 5.37 15.90 -0.17
C GLU A 31 4.96 14.47 -0.57
N GLY A 32 3.85 13.95 -0.03
CA GLY A 32 3.42 12.59 -0.28
C GLY A 32 2.43 12.04 0.74
N PHE A 33 2.56 10.75 1.01
CA PHE A 33 1.73 10.05 2.00
C PHE A 33 2.57 9.45 3.10
N GLU A 34 2.09 9.61 4.33
CA GLU A 34 2.73 9.07 5.54
C GLU A 34 1.78 8.08 6.23
N SER A 35 2.29 6.90 6.57
CA SER A 35 1.59 5.97 7.45
C SER A 35 1.74 6.43 8.89
N ILE A 36 0.62 6.67 9.55
CA ILE A 36 0.57 7.01 10.99
C ILE A 36 0.24 5.77 11.81
N GLN A 37 -0.66 4.91 11.31
CA GLN A 37 -1.13 3.73 12.01
C GLN A 37 -1.58 2.65 11.01
N GLY A 38 -1.37 1.37 11.33
CA GLY A 38 -1.76 0.23 10.49
C GLY A 38 -0.55 -0.40 9.79
N PHE A 39 0.08 0.32 8.88
CA PHE A 39 1.37 -0.06 8.31
C PHE A 39 2.54 0.44 9.16
N ASP A 40 3.75 -0.02 8.83
CA ASP A 40 4.98 0.49 9.44
C ASP A 40 5.01 2.03 9.38
N PRO A 41 5.07 2.74 10.51
CA PRO A 41 5.00 4.19 10.51
C PRO A 41 6.12 4.83 9.69
N GLY A 42 5.80 5.98 9.08
CA GLY A 42 6.72 6.76 8.26
C GLY A 42 6.24 6.90 6.82
N ILE A 43 7.13 7.44 5.98
CA ILE A 43 6.81 7.83 4.60
C ILE A 43 6.45 6.59 3.78
N LEU A 44 5.22 6.55 3.26
CA LEU A 44 4.75 5.51 2.35
C LEU A 44 5.18 5.80 0.92
N VAL A 45 5.01 7.04 0.49
CA VAL A 45 5.45 7.51 -0.83
C VAL A 45 5.79 8.99 -0.74
N LYS A 46 6.76 9.43 -1.54
CA LYS A 46 6.90 10.84 -1.90
C LYS A 46 6.62 11.02 -3.39
N PHE A 47 6.00 12.13 -3.72
CA PHE A 47 5.53 12.42 -5.08
C PHE A 47 6.65 12.72 -6.06
N ASP A 48 7.75 13.26 -5.57
CA ASP A 48 8.93 13.61 -6.35
C ASP A 48 9.86 12.42 -6.60
N SER A 49 9.60 11.27 -5.97
CA SER A 49 10.53 10.16 -6.03
C SER A 49 10.63 9.50 -7.39
N GLU A 50 11.81 8.95 -7.66
CA GLU A 50 12.17 8.24 -8.87
C GLU A 50 12.34 6.74 -8.59
N GLU A 51 12.36 5.95 -9.66
CA GLU A 51 12.64 4.51 -9.55
C GLU A 51 14.01 4.28 -8.90
N GLY A 52 14.05 3.43 -7.87
CA GLY A 52 15.23 3.12 -7.09
C GLY A 52 15.35 3.90 -5.77
N ASP A 53 14.54 4.93 -5.55
CA ASP A 53 14.53 5.67 -4.29
C ASP A 53 14.14 4.78 -3.10
N LYS A 54 14.73 5.07 -1.93
CA LYS A 54 14.56 4.28 -0.72
C LYS A 54 14.17 5.13 0.47
N TYR A 55 13.25 4.62 1.30
CA TYR A 55 12.82 5.24 2.54
C TYR A 55 12.95 4.26 3.71
N ASN A 56 13.58 4.71 4.78
CA ASN A 56 13.60 3.97 6.03
C ASN A 56 12.25 4.14 6.74
N THR A 57 11.75 3.05 7.30
CA THR A 57 10.53 3.02 8.11
C THR A 57 10.87 3.00 9.60
N ALA A 58 9.88 3.27 10.46
CA ALA A 58 10.08 3.31 11.89
C ALA A 58 10.48 1.95 12.49
N TRP A 59 10.05 0.83 11.89
CA TRP A 59 10.42 -0.52 12.35
C TRP A 59 11.67 -1.08 11.67
N GLY A 60 12.42 -0.26 10.92
CA GLY A 60 13.71 -0.64 10.33
C GLY A 60 13.62 -1.35 8.98
N ASN A 61 12.43 -1.47 8.39
CA ASN A 61 12.27 -1.90 7.00
C ASN A 61 12.66 -0.78 6.04
N VAL A 62 13.04 -1.15 4.82
CA VAL A 62 13.38 -0.19 3.74
C VAL A 62 12.35 -0.31 2.63
N ARG A 63 11.55 0.73 2.46
CA ARG A 63 10.65 0.88 1.32
C ARG A 63 11.46 1.28 0.09
N THR A 64 11.19 0.67 -1.05
CA THR A 64 11.87 1.00 -2.32
C THR A 64 10.85 1.34 -3.39
N VAL A 65 11.04 2.46 -4.08
CA VAL A 65 10.26 2.80 -5.27
C VAL A 65 10.72 1.90 -6.40
N THR A 66 9.85 1.00 -6.84
CA THR A 66 10.18 0.03 -7.91
C THR A 66 9.63 0.44 -9.25
N HIS A 67 8.68 1.38 -9.28
CA HIS A 67 8.14 1.88 -10.53
C HIS A 67 7.53 3.28 -10.38
N LYS A 68 7.68 4.09 -11.42
CA LYS A 68 6.99 5.37 -11.58
C LYS A 68 6.34 5.43 -12.97
N SER A 69 5.00 5.44 -13.00
CA SER A 69 4.27 5.54 -14.27
C SER A 69 4.55 6.88 -14.96
N THR A 70 4.99 6.83 -16.21
CA THR A 70 5.11 8.01 -17.08
C THR A 70 3.79 8.33 -17.79
N THR A 71 2.89 7.35 -17.89
CA THR A 71 1.58 7.42 -18.56
C THR A 71 0.45 6.89 -17.66
N ASN A 72 -0.80 7.15 -18.00
CA ASN A 72 -1.95 6.59 -17.28
C ASN A 72 -2.09 5.10 -17.64
N ASP A 73 -1.42 4.23 -16.89
CA ASP A 73 -1.27 2.80 -17.18
C ASP A 73 -1.85 1.87 -16.10
N TYR A 74 -2.33 2.44 -14.99
CA TYR A 74 -2.93 1.69 -13.89
C TYR A 74 -4.45 1.89 -13.89
N TYR A 75 -5.20 0.82 -14.13
CA TYR A 75 -6.66 0.84 -14.07
C TYR A 75 -7.16 0.90 -12.63
N TRP A 76 -7.93 1.94 -12.30
CA TRP A 76 -8.53 2.19 -10.99
C TRP A 76 -9.88 2.90 -11.16
N ASP A 77 -10.91 2.37 -10.50
CA ASP A 77 -12.25 2.97 -10.44
C ASP A 77 -12.81 3.45 -11.80
N GLY A 78 -12.71 2.62 -12.84
CA GLY A 78 -13.25 2.92 -14.17
C GLY A 78 -12.36 3.79 -15.07
N MET A 79 -11.18 4.22 -14.61
CA MET A 79 -10.24 5.03 -15.39
C MET A 79 -8.79 4.56 -15.25
N ASN A 80 -7.92 4.97 -16.18
CA ASN A 80 -6.48 4.75 -16.06
C ASN A 80 -5.80 5.96 -15.42
N ILE A 81 -4.91 5.69 -14.47
CA ILE A 81 -4.17 6.69 -13.71
C ILE A 81 -2.67 6.37 -13.67
N LYS A 82 -1.84 7.37 -13.42
CA LYS A 82 -0.41 7.18 -13.11
C LYS A 82 -0.23 6.69 -11.68
N VAL A 83 0.74 5.81 -11.42
CA VAL A 83 1.04 5.40 -10.05
C VAL A 83 2.55 5.35 -9.78
N LEU A 84 2.90 5.52 -8.51
CA LEU A 84 4.17 5.10 -7.94
C LEU A 84 3.95 3.75 -7.27
N LYS A 85 4.85 2.80 -7.53
CA LYS A 85 4.87 1.50 -6.85
C LYS A 85 5.99 1.51 -5.83
N VAL A 86 5.64 1.26 -4.58
CA VAL A 86 6.60 1.17 -3.47
C VAL A 86 6.52 -0.21 -2.86
N GLU A 87 7.64 -0.93 -2.84
CA GLU A 87 7.75 -2.23 -2.18
C GLU A 87 8.30 -2.08 -0.76
N GLU A 88 7.64 -2.72 0.19
CA GLU A 88 8.11 -2.90 1.56
C GLU A 88 8.37 -4.39 1.80
N PRO A 89 9.63 -4.80 2.04
CA PRO A 89 9.92 -6.16 2.43
C PRO A 89 9.28 -6.43 3.79
N LYS A 90 8.55 -7.54 3.88
CA LYS A 90 7.87 -7.94 5.10
C LYS A 90 8.03 -9.44 5.22
N SER A 91 9.10 -9.90 5.85
CA SER A 91 9.38 -11.33 6.05
C SER A 91 8.74 -11.84 7.35
N SER A 92 7.43 -11.68 7.47
CA SER A 92 6.71 -12.16 8.64
C SER A 92 5.29 -12.62 8.30
N ASN A 93 4.83 -13.63 9.05
CA ASN A 93 3.47 -14.14 9.00
C ASN A 93 3.01 -14.63 7.62
N GLY A 94 3.93 -15.19 6.82
CA GLY A 94 3.66 -15.77 5.50
C GLY A 94 3.50 -14.75 4.37
N VAL A 95 3.61 -13.46 4.68
CA VAL A 95 3.83 -12.40 3.70
C VAL A 95 5.33 -12.29 3.44
N SER A 96 5.71 -12.00 2.20
CA SER A 96 7.08 -11.74 1.76
C SER A 96 7.33 -10.25 1.55
N LYS A 97 6.37 -9.55 0.96
CA LYS A 97 6.39 -8.10 0.78
C LYS A 97 5.00 -7.51 0.60
N ILE A 98 4.91 -6.21 0.83
CA ILE A 98 3.73 -5.39 0.59
C ILE A 98 4.08 -4.40 -0.53
N ILE A 99 3.20 -4.26 -1.51
CA ILE A 99 3.35 -3.30 -2.61
C ILE A 99 2.25 -2.25 -2.49
N TYR A 100 2.64 -0.99 -2.38
CA TYR A 100 1.74 0.14 -2.33
C TYR A 100 1.68 0.79 -3.71
N TYR A 101 0.47 1.04 -4.19
CA TYR A 101 0.20 1.79 -5.41
C TYR A 101 -0.35 3.16 -5.02
N ALA A 102 0.40 4.22 -5.31
CA ALA A 102 0.05 5.58 -4.93
C ALA A 102 -0.10 6.50 -6.14
N ASN A 103 -1.08 7.39 -6.12
CA ASN A 103 -1.25 8.45 -7.11
C ASN A 103 -1.20 9.82 -6.42
N HIS A 104 -0.61 10.79 -7.10
CA HIS A 104 -0.44 12.18 -6.65
C HIS A 104 -1.75 12.85 -6.19
N ASN A 105 -2.84 12.60 -6.91
CA ASN A 105 -4.13 13.26 -6.70
C ASN A 105 -5.05 12.49 -5.72
N TRP A 106 -4.95 11.16 -5.69
CA TRP A 106 -5.95 10.32 -5.01
C TRP A 106 -5.46 9.57 -3.78
N GLY A 107 -4.16 9.52 -3.48
CA GLY A 107 -3.73 8.69 -2.35
C GLY A 107 -3.14 7.36 -2.74
N ILE A 108 -3.15 6.46 -1.77
CA ILE A 108 -3.00 5.04 -2.01
C ILE A 108 -4.26 4.55 -2.71
N VAL A 109 -4.10 4.02 -3.93
CA VAL A 109 -5.18 3.52 -4.79
C VAL A 109 -5.20 1.99 -4.83
N GLY A 110 -4.18 1.34 -4.27
CA GLY A 110 -4.12 -0.11 -4.14
C GLY A 110 -3.03 -0.57 -3.19
N VAL A 111 -3.26 -1.73 -2.58
CA VAL A 111 -2.29 -2.43 -1.74
C VAL A 111 -2.26 -3.90 -2.17
N GLU A 112 -1.08 -4.45 -2.37
CA GLU A 112 -0.88 -5.84 -2.74
C GLU A 112 0.03 -6.55 -1.74
N PHE A 113 -0.43 -7.69 -1.25
CA PHE A 113 0.35 -8.57 -0.38
C PHE A 113 0.89 -9.71 -1.23
N VAL A 114 2.20 -9.82 -1.30
CA VAL A 114 2.89 -10.95 -1.93
C VAL A 114 3.26 -11.95 -0.84
N PHE A 115 2.80 -13.18 -0.97
CA PHE A 115 3.06 -14.24 0.02
C PHE A 115 4.35 -14.98 -0.30
N GLU A 116 4.95 -15.61 0.70
CA GLU A 116 6.18 -16.42 0.54
C GLU A 116 5.99 -17.59 -0.45
N THR A 117 4.74 -18.01 -0.66
CA THR A 117 4.37 -19.05 -1.65
C THR A 117 4.38 -18.57 -3.11
N GLY A 118 4.65 -17.29 -3.36
CA GLY A 118 4.68 -16.68 -4.70
C GLY A 118 3.33 -16.17 -5.21
N ASN A 119 2.22 -16.53 -4.55
CA ASN A 119 0.91 -15.93 -4.85
C ASN A 119 0.83 -14.49 -4.31
N SER A 120 -0.06 -13.67 -4.88
CA SER A 120 -0.37 -12.34 -4.34
C SER A 120 -1.87 -12.10 -4.19
N LEU A 121 -2.21 -11.17 -3.30
CA LEU A 121 -3.57 -10.67 -3.09
C LEU A 121 -3.56 -9.15 -3.14
N LYS A 122 -4.25 -8.60 -4.14
CA LYS A 122 -4.34 -7.17 -4.37
C LYS A 122 -5.72 -6.64 -3.99
N PHE A 123 -5.73 -5.61 -3.16
CA PHE A 123 -6.92 -4.89 -2.75
C PHE A 123 -6.92 -3.51 -3.44
N PRO A 124 -7.94 -3.19 -4.25
CA PRO A 124 -8.18 -1.80 -4.63
C PRO A 124 -8.55 -1.01 -3.37
N VAL A 125 -8.03 0.21 -3.25
CA VAL A 125 -8.50 1.15 -2.24
C VAL A 125 -9.58 2.00 -2.90
N GLU A 126 -10.83 1.78 -2.50
CA GLU A 126 -11.96 2.61 -2.91
C GLU A 126 -12.15 3.72 -1.88
N LEU A 127 -12.15 4.97 -2.33
CA LEU A 127 -12.49 6.10 -1.48
C LEU A 127 -14.01 6.24 -1.45
N THR A 128 -14.65 5.64 -0.46
CA THR A 128 -16.07 5.95 -0.20
C THR A 128 -16.16 7.35 0.41
N PRO A 129 -16.90 8.30 -0.19
CA PRO A 129 -17.17 9.58 0.43
C PRO A 129 -17.82 9.35 1.80
N SER A 130 -17.29 10.00 2.84
CA SER A 130 -17.99 10.08 4.13
C SER A 130 -19.36 10.69 3.88
N SER A 131 -20.42 9.91 4.09
CA SER A 131 -21.79 10.45 4.14
C SER A 131 -21.84 11.45 5.29
N LYS A 132 -22.07 12.72 4.95
CA LYS A 132 -22.36 13.77 5.94
C LYS A 132 -23.60 13.45 6.75
#